data_AF-A0A6D2KZM2-F1
#
_entry.id   AF-A0A6D2KZM2-F1
#
_cell.length_a   1.000
_cell.length_b   1.000
_cell.length_c   1.000
_cell.angle_alpha   90.00
_cell.angle_beta   90.00
_cell.angle_gamma   90.00
#
_symmetry.space_group_name_H-M   'P 1'
#
loop_
_entity.id
_entity.type
_entity.pdbx_description
1 polymer ?
#
loop_
_entity_poly.entity_id
_entity_poly.type
_entity_poly.pdbx_seq_one_letter_code
_entity_poly.pdbx_strand_id
1 'polypeptide(L)'
;MALKRGLTEAVTLGITHISICCDHHQIFELVLGRSVPEKDSIALLMEDVERIRQQLTSTTPVLVTGNQTKSAYKLAMETLVSEISICMPPHASDDQKTKKKDSCRFCFEDGFEAEQMFYVAVCRHQFCVECMKHYVENSLLRGCFQMKCPKHDCSSELTIKSCANLLSPKLRDIWEKKIKKGSMDDPWHECKKCQHMNENSSGNLQVTCRK
;
A
#
# COMPACT_ATOMS: atom_id res chain seq x y z
N MET A 1 -18.14 17.34 18.36
CA MET A 1 -18.55 15.97 18.78
C MET A 1 -17.51 14.90 18.43
N ALA A 2 -16.96 14.85 17.21
CA ALA A 2 -15.99 13.81 16.82
C ALA A 2 -14.76 13.73 17.74
N LEU A 3 -14.15 14.88 18.09
CA LEU A 3 -12.98 14.93 18.97
C LEU A 3 -13.23 14.31 20.35
N LYS A 4 -14.28 14.78 21.06
CA LYS A 4 -14.70 14.24 22.36
C LYS A 4 -14.87 12.72 22.29
N ARG A 5 -15.64 12.23 21.30
CA ARG A 5 -15.91 10.80 21.13
C ARG A 5 -14.64 9.99 20.88
N GLY A 6 -13.76 10.46 19.99
CA GLY A 6 -12.49 9.78 19.69
C GLY A 6 -11.59 9.67 20.92
N LEU A 7 -11.50 10.73 21.72
CA LEU A 7 -10.72 10.72 22.96
C LEU A 7 -11.33 9.79 24.02
N THR A 8 -12.67 9.81 24.19
CA THR A 8 -13.35 8.90 25.11
C THR A 8 -13.12 7.43 24.74
N GLU A 9 -13.19 7.10 23.46
CA GLU A 9 -12.93 5.74 22.99
C GLU A 9 -11.48 5.34 23.24
N ALA A 10 -10.53 6.24 22.97
CA ALA A 10 -9.11 5.97 23.19
C ALA A 10 -8.80 5.68 24.68
N VAL A 11 -9.39 6.44 25.60
CA VAL A 11 -9.30 6.16 27.04
C VAL A 11 -9.89 4.78 27.37
N THR A 12 -11.06 4.46 26.81
CA THR A 12 -11.73 3.17 27.04
C THR A 12 -10.91 1.99 26.55
N LEU A 13 -10.17 2.17 25.45
CA LEU A 13 -9.26 1.18 24.86
C LEU A 13 -7.88 1.14 25.53
N GLY A 14 -7.64 1.98 26.55
CA GLY A 14 -6.35 2.02 27.25
C GLY A 14 -5.21 2.66 26.44
N ILE A 15 -5.52 3.41 25.38
CA ILE A 15 -4.53 4.19 24.63
C ILE A 15 -4.16 5.41 25.47
N THR A 16 -2.88 5.54 25.82
CA THR A 16 -2.41 6.58 26.76
C THR A 16 -1.69 7.75 26.10
N HIS A 17 -1.20 7.58 24.86
CA HIS A 17 -0.48 8.61 24.11
C HIS A 17 -1.20 8.90 22.79
N ILE A 18 -1.65 10.14 22.58
CA ILE A 18 -2.47 10.52 21.42
C ILE A 18 -1.95 11.78 20.75
N SER A 19 -1.87 11.77 19.42
CA SER A 19 -1.68 12.96 18.60
C SER A 19 -3.02 13.41 18.00
N ILE A 20 -3.38 14.68 18.19
CA ILE A 20 -4.64 15.26 17.71
C ILE A 20 -4.36 16.11 16.47
N CYS A 21 -4.62 15.56 15.29
CA CYS A 21 -4.42 16.26 14.02
C CYS A 21 -5.59 17.21 13.72
N CYS A 22 -5.30 18.49 13.54
CA CYS A 22 -6.26 19.54 13.22
C CYS A 22 -5.94 20.13 11.85
N ASP A 23 -6.91 20.16 10.94
CA ASP A 23 -6.78 20.75 9.60
C ASP A 23 -7.23 22.22 9.53
N HIS A 24 -7.87 22.69 10.59
CA HIS A 24 -8.37 24.05 10.72
C HIS A 24 -7.65 24.78 11.86
N HIS A 25 -7.03 25.92 11.57
CA HIS A 25 -6.21 26.66 12.54
C HIS A 25 -7.00 27.08 13.79
N GLN A 26 -8.25 27.52 13.65
CA GLN A 26 -9.06 27.91 14.80
C GLN A 26 -9.35 26.73 15.74
N ILE A 27 -9.54 25.51 15.20
CA ILE A 27 -9.77 24.31 16.02
C ILE A 27 -8.47 23.94 16.74
N PHE A 28 -7.34 24.03 16.05
CA PHE A 28 -6.02 23.78 16.63
C PHE A 28 -5.73 24.69 17.83
N GLU A 29 -5.99 25.99 17.71
CA GLU A 29 -5.80 26.94 18.82
C GLU A 29 -6.73 26.65 20.01
N LEU A 30 -7.98 26.22 19.75
CA LEU A 30 -8.92 25.80 20.80
C LEU A 30 -8.42 24.56 21.54
N VAL A 31 -7.94 23.55 20.80
CA VAL A 31 -7.38 22.31 21.39
C VAL A 31 -6.08 22.57 22.15
N LEU A 32 -5.30 23.58 21.73
CA LEU A 32 -4.14 24.07 22.47
C LEU A 32 -4.50 24.88 23.72
N GLY A 33 -5.77 25.27 23.90
CA GLY A 33 -6.21 26.14 25.00
C GLY A 33 -5.74 27.60 24.86
N ARG A 34 -5.40 28.03 23.63
CA ARG A 34 -4.87 29.38 23.35
C ARG A 34 -5.94 30.37 22.88
N SER A 35 -7.11 29.88 22.50
CA SER A 35 -8.24 30.70 22.09
C SER A 35 -9.47 30.46 22.96
N VAL A 36 -10.32 31.47 23.06
CA VAL A 36 -11.59 31.40 23.79
C VAL A 36 -12.69 30.91 22.85
N PRO A 37 -13.50 29.93 23.25
CA PRO A 37 -14.67 29.50 22.48
C PRO A 37 -15.68 30.63 22.29
N GLU A 38 -16.15 30.84 21.07
CA GLU A 38 -17.12 31.90 20.75
C GLU A 38 -18.55 31.58 21.23
N LYS A 39 -18.84 30.30 21.53
CA LYS A 39 -20.16 29.82 21.95
C LYS A 39 -20.03 28.96 23.20
N ASP A 40 -20.97 29.11 24.13
CA ASP A 40 -21.03 28.31 25.36
C ASP A 40 -21.08 26.80 25.08
N SER A 41 -21.76 26.39 24.00
CA SER A 41 -21.81 24.99 23.57
C SER A 41 -20.45 24.44 23.15
N ILE A 42 -19.57 25.27 22.60
CA ILE A 42 -18.19 24.92 22.27
C ILE A 42 -17.34 24.91 23.53
N ALA A 43 -17.55 25.86 24.45
CA ALA A 43 -16.86 25.90 25.74
C ALA A 43 -17.10 24.63 26.56
N LEU A 44 -18.36 24.22 26.74
CA LEU A 44 -18.71 22.98 27.43
C LEU A 44 -18.09 21.74 26.76
N LEU A 45 -18.02 21.72 25.41
CA LEU A 45 -17.35 20.65 24.69
C LEU A 45 -15.84 20.64 24.91
N MET A 46 -15.20 21.80 25.01
CA MET A 46 -13.76 21.90 25.27
C MET A 46 -13.41 21.57 26.73
N GLU A 47 -14.26 21.92 27.69
CA GLU A 47 -14.14 21.47 29.08
C GLU A 47 -14.19 19.94 29.17
N ASP A 48 -15.16 19.32 28.48
CA ASP A 48 -15.26 17.87 28.40
C ASP A 48 -14.01 17.24 27.76
N VAL A 49 -13.52 17.83 26.65
CA VAL A 49 -12.30 17.37 25.97
C VAL A 49 -11.10 17.46 26.91
N GLU A 50 -10.93 18.57 27.61
CA GLU A 50 -9.81 18.76 28.54
C GLU A 50 -9.87 17.77 29.71
N ARG A 51 -11.06 17.53 30.28
CA ARG A 51 -11.24 16.51 31.31
C ARG A 51 -10.89 15.10 30.83
N ILE A 52 -11.18 14.77 29.57
CA ILE A 52 -10.80 13.47 28.99
C ILE A 52 -9.28 13.42 28.77
N ARG A 53 -8.66 14.51 28.30
CA ARG A 53 -7.21 14.58 28.07
C ARG A 53 -6.39 14.37 29.34
N GLN A 54 -6.90 14.81 30.49
CA GLN A 54 -6.26 14.56 31.80
C GLN A 54 -6.18 13.07 32.18
N GLN A 55 -6.97 12.21 31.54
CA GLN A 55 -6.92 10.76 31.75
C GLN A 55 -5.86 10.08 30.87
N LEU A 56 -5.25 10.82 29.94
CA LEU A 56 -4.23 10.33 29.02
C LEU A 56 -2.84 10.74 29.53
N THR A 57 -1.84 9.88 29.32
CA THR A 57 -0.45 10.16 29.71
C THR A 57 0.16 11.27 28.86
N SER A 58 -0.17 11.36 27.57
CA SER A 58 0.21 12.52 26.76
C SER A 58 -0.77 12.80 25.64
N THR A 59 -1.01 14.08 25.36
CA THR A 59 -1.76 14.52 24.19
C THR A 59 -1.05 15.64 23.44
N THR A 60 -0.79 15.45 22.15
CA THR A 60 -0.05 16.41 21.31
C THR A 60 -0.92 16.89 20.16
N PRO A 61 -1.39 18.15 20.18
CA PRO A 61 -2.08 18.73 19.03
C PRO A 61 -1.10 19.00 17.89
N VAL A 62 -1.50 18.68 16.66
CA VAL A 62 -0.69 18.89 15.44
C VAL A 62 -1.54 19.63 14.41
N LEU A 63 -1.10 20.81 13.99
CA LEU A 63 -1.71 21.51 12.86
C LEU A 63 -1.21 20.90 11.56
N VAL A 64 -2.15 20.43 10.73
CA VAL A 64 -1.85 19.86 9.42
C VAL A 64 -2.42 20.75 8.33
N THR A 65 -1.70 20.92 7.23
CA THR A 65 -2.25 21.59 6.04
C THR A 65 -3.25 20.65 5.36
N GLY A 66 -4.27 21.16 4.68
CA GLY A 66 -5.40 20.33 4.20
C GLY A 66 -5.04 19.09 3.36
N ASN A 67 -3.89 19.11 2.66
CA ASN A 67 -3.37 17.93 1.94
C ASN A 67 -2.76 16.85 2.85
N GLN A 68 -2.30 17.23 4.03
CA GLN A 68 -1.62 16.37 5.00
C GLN A 68 -2.60 15.64 5.93
N THR A 69 -3.81 16.16 6.16
CA THR A 69 -4.85 15.48 6.96
C THR A 69 -5.29 14.17 6.32
N LYS A 70 -5.48 14.18 4.99
CA LYS A 70 -5.82 12.99 4.20
C LYS A 70 -4.69 11.95 4.23
N SER A 71 -3.44 12.42 4.20
CA SER A 71 -2.24 11.58 4.29
C SER A 71 -2.01 11.02 5.70
N ALA A 72 -2.23 11.80 6.76
CA ALA A 72 -2.07 11.39 8.15
C ALA A 72 -3.13 10.36 8.57
N TYR A 73 -4.39 10.55 8.15
CA TYR A 73 -5.44 9.55 8.34
C TYR A 73 -5.11 8.26 7.60
N LYS A 74 -4.61 8.36 6.36
CA LYS A 74 -4.16 7.21 5.55
C LYS A 74 -3.02 6.46 6.24
N LEU A 75 -1.98 7.15 6.71
CA LEU A 75 -0.84 6.57 7.44
C LEU A 75 -1.25 5.93 8.77
N ALA A 76 -2.13 6.58 9.53
CA ALA A 76 -2.64 6.03 10.80
C ALA A 76 -3.49 4.77 10.56
N MET A 77 -4.32 4.76 9.51
CA MET A 77 -5.11 3.59 9.14
C MET A 77 -4.25 2.46 8.58
N GLU A 78 -3.19 2.76 7.81
CA GLU A 78 -2.20 1.79 7.33
C GLU A 78 -1.43 1.12 8.49
N THR A 79 -1.18 1.87 9.55
CA THR A 79 -0.54 1.35 10.78
C THR A 79 -1.50 0.46 11.56
N LEU A 80 -2.78 0.86 11.72
CA LEU A 80 -3.80 0.05 12.40
C LEU A 80 -4.16 -1.25 11.64
N VAL A 81 -4.23 -1.20 10.30
CA VAL A 81 -4.47 -2.38 9.45
C VAL A 81 -3.30 -3.38 9.52
N SER A 82 -2.09 -2.92 9.84
CA SER A 82 -0.93 -3.80 10.03
C SER A 82 -0.96 -4.52 11.39
N GLU A 83 -1.62 -3.97 12.42
CA GLU A 83 -1.66 -4.59 13.75
C GLU A 83 -2.96 -5.35 14.06
N ILE A 84 -4.07 -5.04 13.39
CA ILE A 84 -5.37 -5.71 13.64
C ILE A 84 -5.80 -6.48 12.38
N SER A 85 -5.23 -7.68 12.20
CA SER A 85 -5.81 -8.70 11.33
C SER A 85 -7.05 -9.30 12.00
N ILE A 86 -8.21 -8.66 11.82
CA ILE A 86 -9.50 -9.28 12.15
C ILE A 86 -10.35 -9.32 10.88
N CYS A 87 -10.50 -10.52 10.33
CA CYS A 87 -11.47 -10.84 9.30
C CYS A 87 -12.88 -10.81 9.89
N MET A 88 -13.63 -9.73 9.68
CA MET A 88 -15.07 -9.72 9.93
C MET A 88 -15.81 -10.33 8.73
N PRO A 89 -16.73 -11.29 8.93
CA PRO A 89 -17.60 -11.78 7.87
C PRO A 89 -18.63 -10.71 7.50
N PRO A 90 -19.08 -10.67 6.23
CA PRO A 90 -20.03 -9.67 5.78
C PRO A 90 -21.40 -9.95 6.42
N HIS A 91 -21.83 -9.08 7.32
CA HIS A 91 -23.24 -9.04 7.71
C HIS A 91 -24.05 -8.52 6.52
N ALA A 92 -24.97 -9.36 6.07
CA ALA A 92 -25.98 -9.03 5.09
C ALA A 92 -26.93 -7.98 5.69
N SER A 93 -27.10 -6.88 4.99
CA SER A 93 -28.29 -6.04 5.07
C SER A 93 -28.73 -5.75 3.65
N ASP A 94 -29.91 -6.28 3.32
CA ASP A 94 -30.63 -6.08 2.07
C ASP A 94 -30.96 -4.59 1.82
N ASP A 95 -31.27 -4.32 0.55
CA ASP A 95 -31.94 -3.12 0.04
C ASP A 95 -31.13 -1.83 -0.14
N GLN A 96 -30.07 -1.90 -0.96
CA GLN A 96 -29.93 -1.03 -2.14
C GLN A 96 -28.88 -1.61 -3.09
N LYS A 97 -29.27 -1.96 -4.32
CA LYS A 97 -28.35 -2.41 -5.39
C LYS A 97 -27.50 -1.25 -5.91
N THR A 98 -26.77 -0.59 -5.03
CA THR A 98 -25.64 0.24 -5.39
C THR A 98 -24.56 -0.76 -5.80
N LYS A 99 -24.27 -0.88 -7.11
CA LYS A 99 -23.12 -1.66 -7.58
C LYS A 99 -21.92 -1.22 -6.74
N LYS A 100 -21.45 -2.09 -5.84
CA LYS A 100 -20.32 -1.80 -4.97
C LYS A 100 -19.12 -1.62 -5.89
N LYS A 101 -18.69 -0.39 -6.08
CA LYS A 101 -17.54 -0.07 -6.92
C LYS A 101 -16.27 -0.46 -6.16
N ASP A 102 -15.35 -1.11 -6.85
CA ASP A 102 -14.14 -1.64 -6.23
C ASP A 102 -13.09 -0.55 -6.01
N SER A 103 -12.10 -0.87 -5.18
CA SER A 103 -10.99 0.02 -4.83
C SER A 103 -9.64 -0.56 -5.25
N CYS A 104 -8.79 0.30 -5.80
CA CYS A 104 -7.45 -0.09 -6.22
C CYS A 104 -6.48 0.00 -5.04
N ARG A 105 -5.84 -1.12 -4.68
CA ARG A 105 -4.85 -1.15 -3.58
C ARG A 105 -3.49 -0.54 -3.92
N PHE A 106 -3.28 -0.10 -5.16
CA PHE A 106 -2.03 0.53 -5.62
C PHE A 106 -2.13 2.06 -5.68
N CYS A 107 -3.18 2.61 -6.31
CA CYS A 107 -3.42 4.07 -6.32
C CYS A 107 -4.32 4.56 -5.18
N PHE A 108 -5.00 3.65 -4.47
CA PHE A 108 -5.94 3.98 -3.38
C PHE A 108 -7.15 4.81 -3.82
N GLU A 109 -7.49 4.76 -5.10
CA GLU A 109 -8.73 5.31 -5.62
C GLU A 109 -9.86 4.27 -5.49
N ASP A 110 -11.08 4.75 -5.30
CA ASP A 110 -12.30 3.97 -5.26
C ASP A 110 -13.15 4.29 -6.50
N GLY A 111 -14.23 3.54 -6.73
CA GLY A 111 -15.18 3.90 -7.77
C GLY A 111 -14.92 3.21 -9.11
N PHE A 112 -14.11 2.14 -9.12
CA PHE A 112 -13.85 1.37 -10.33
C PHE A 112 -14.99 0.39 -10.62
N GLU A 113 -15.41 0.36 -11.89
CA GLU A 113 -16.25 -0.72 -12.40
C GLU A 113 -15.41 -1.99 -12.59
N ALA A 114 -16.06 -3.16 -12.68
CA ALA A 114 -15.38 -4.45 -12.73
C ALA A 114 -14.39 -4.56 -13.91
N GLU A 115 -14.70 -3.91 -15.04
CA GLU A 115 -13.89 -3.91 -16.26
C GLU A 115 -12.63 -3.03 -16.11
N GLN A 116 -12.63 -2.11 -15.14
CA GLN A 116 -11.49 -1.25 -14.81
C GLN A 116 -10.55 -1.89 -13.81
N MET A 117 -10.87 -3.10 -13.33
CA MET A 117 -10.12 -3.83 -12.32
C MET A 117 -9.42 -5.05 -12.92
N PHE A 118 -8.14 -5.20 -12.58
CA PHE A 118 -7.31 -6.34 -12.87
C PHE A 118 -7.24 -7.28 -11.68
N TYR A 119 -7.45 -8.56 -11.93
CA TYR A 119 -7.52 -9.61 -10.92
C TYR A 119 -6.36 -10.59 -11.09
N VAL A 120 -5.54 -10.74 -10.05
CA VAL A 120 -4.52 -11.81 -10.03
C VAL A 120 -5.20 -13.11 -9.64
N ALA A 121 -5.39 -14.03 -10.58
CA ALA A 121 -6.19 -15.24 -10.38
C ALA A 121 -5.78 -16.09 -9.15
N VAL A 122 -4.49 -16.15 -8.85
CA VAL A 122 -3.94 -16.98 -7.76
C VAL A 122 -4.21 -16.37 -6.38
N CYS A 123 -3.85 -15.11 -6.15
CA CYS A 123 -4.00 -14.46 -4.83
C CYS A 123 -5.27 -13.62 -4.67
N ARG A 124 -6.05 -13.45 -5.75
CA ARG A 124 -7.27 -12.64 -5.80
C ARG A 124 -7.08 -11.16 -5.44
N HIS A 125 -5.84 -10.67 -5.39
CA HIS A 125 -5.58 -9.25 -5.23
C HIS A 125 -6.01 -8.48 -6.47
N GLN A 126 -6.55 -7.29 -6.22
CA GLN A 126 -7.15 -6.44 -7.24
C GLN A 126 -6.44 -5.10 -7.32
N PHE A 127 -6.28 -4.62 -8.55
CA PHE A 127 -5.67 -3.33 -8.87
C PHE A 127 -6.42 -2.73 -10.05
N CYS A 128 -6.51 -1.41 -10.16
CA CYS A 128 -7.03 -0.83 -11.39
C CYS A 128 -6.08 -1.14 -12.56
N VAL A 129 -6.65 -1.27 -13.75
CA VAL A 129 -5.93 -1.62 -14.99
C VAL A 129 -4.75 -0.68 -15.26
N GLU A 130 -4.93 0.62 -15.03
CA GLU A 130 -3.87 1.63 -15.24
C GLU A 130 -2.67 1.42 -14.32
N CYS A 131 -2.91 1.16 -13.02
CA CYS A 131 -1.83 0.87 -12.08
C CYS A 131 -1.07 -0.39 -12.49
N MET A 132 -1.80 -1.43 -12.90
CA MET A 132 -1.19 -2.69 -13.28
C MET A 132 -0.39 -2.57 -14.57
N LYS A 133 -0.89 -1.81 -15.55
CA LYS A 133 -0.17 -1.48 -16.79
C LYS A 133 1.14 -0.75 -16.49
N HIS A 134 1.08 0.30 -15.68
CA HIS A 134 2.26 1.07 -15.29
C HIS A 134 3.30 0.21 -14.53
N TYR A 135 2.83 -0.67 -13.62
CA TYR A 135 3.69 -1.61 -12.90
C TYR A 135 4.44 -2.55 -13.85
N VAL A 136 3.73 -3.18 -14.79
CA VAL A 136 4.31 -4.12 -15.75
C VAL A 136 5.27 -3.40 -16.71
N GLU A 137 4.87 -2.26 -17.26
CA GLU A 137 5.70 -1.45 -18.17
C GLU A 137 7.03 -1.07 -17.53
N ASN A 138 7.00 -0.46 -16.35
CA ASN A 138 8.21 -0.04 -15.66
C ASN A 138 9.09 -1.23 -15.24
N SER A 139 8.48 -2.36 -14.89
CA SER A 139 9.23 -3.55 -14.51
C SER A 139 9.97 -4.15 -15.72
N LEU A 140 9.33 -4.20 -16.89
CA LEU A 140 10.01 -4.60 -18.13
C LEU A 140 11.13 -3.63 -18.53
N LEU A 141 10.90 -2.31 -18.40
CA LEU A 141 11.91 -1.29 -18.68
C LEU A 141 13.13 -1.39 -17.76
N ARG A 142 12.92 -1.76 -16.49
CA ARG A 142 14.00 -2.04 -15.52
C ARG A 142 14.66 -3.41 -15.69
N GLY A 143 14.23 -4.20 -16.67
CA GLY A 143 14.77 -5.54 -16.90
C GLY A 143 14.30 -6.60 -15.90
N CYS A 144 13.21 -6.35 -15.18
CA CYS A 144 12.59 -7.30 -14.26
C CYS A 144 11.56 -8.15 -15.01
N PHE A 145 11.89 -9.42 -15.29
CA PHE A 145 11.01 -10.33 -16.04
C PHE A 145 10.31 -11.38 -15.17
N GLN A 146 10.77 -11.54 -13.92
CA GLN A 146 10.10 -12.34 -12.89
C GLN A 146 9.31 -11.38 -12.00
N MET A 147 8.04 -11.17 -12.34
CA MET A 147 7.17 -10.23 -11.62
C MET A 147 6.27 -10.98 -10.66
N LYS A 148 6.10 -10.41 -9.46
CA LYS A 148 5.16 -10.89 -8.45
C LYS A 148 3.97 -9.94 -8.37
N CYS A 149 2.92 -10.40 -7.70
CA CYS A 149 1.80 -9.54 -7.35
C CYS A 149 2.31 -8.26 -6.65
N PRO A 150 1.85 -7.06 -7.05
CA PRO A 150 2.30 -5.80 -6.44
C PRO A 150 1.94 -5.65 -4.95
N LYS A 151 1.06 -6.49 -4.40
CA LYS A 151 0.69 -6.46 -2.99
C LYS A 151 1.88 -6.91 -2.13
N HIS A 152 2.18 -6.12 -1.09
CA HIS A 152 3.18 -6.46 -0.07
C HIS A 152 2.97 -7.87 0.50
N ASP A 153 4.07 -8.61 0.70
CA ASP A 153 4.11 -10.01 1.16
C ASP A 153 3.38 -11.04 0.29
N CYS A 154 2.98 -10.69 -0.94
CA CYS A 154 2.38 -11.64 -1.86
C CYS A 154 3.45 -12.30 -2.74
N SER A 155 3.59 -13.62 -2.65
CA SER A 155 4.54 -14.40 -3.45
C SER A 155 4.01 -14.86 -4.81
N SER A 156 2.72 -14.67 -5.09
CA SER A 156 2.10 -15.11 -6.36
C SER A 156 2.73 -14.42 -7.56
N GLU A 157 3.13 -15.23 -8.54
CA GLU A 157 3.78 -14.77 -9.77
C GLU A 157 2.77 -14.25 -10.80
N LEU A 158 3.24 -13.31 -11.62
CA LEU A 158 2.51 -12.82 -12.78
C LEU A 158 3.07 -13.47 -14.03
N THR A 159 2.16 -13.93 -14.89
CA THR A 159 2.52 -14.54 -16.17
C THR A 159 2.17 -13.59 -17.32
N ILE A 160 2.84 -13.79 -18.46
CA ILE A 160 2.48 -13.09 -19.71
C ILE A 160 1.01 -13.33 -20.06
N LYS A 161 0.53 -14.57 -19.85
CA LYS A 161 -0.87 -14.95 -20.11
C LYS A 161 -1.83 -14.16 -19.24
N SER A 162 -1.56 -14.05 -17.94
CA SER A 162 -2.42 -13.29 -17.02
C SER A 162 -2.40 -11.79 -17.30
N CYS A 163 -1.29 -11.25 -17.81
CA CYS A 163 -1.15 -9.83 -18.13
C CYS A 163 -1.45 -9.49 -19.61
N ALA A 164 -1.98 -10.44 -20.40
CA ALA A 164 -2.11 -10.28 -21.85
C ALA A 164 -2.86 -9.01 -22.26
N ASN A 165 -3.91 -8.64 -21.53
CA ASN A 165 -4.74 -7.47 -21.83
C ASN A 165 -4.09 -6.13 -21.43
N LEU A 166 -3.00 -6.18 -20.67
CA LEU A 166 -2.24 -5.00 -20.21
C LEU A 166 -1.04 -4.70 -21.11
N LEU A 167 -0.61 -5.68 -21.89
CA LEU A 167 0.63 -5.62 -22.66
C LEU A 167 0.36 -5.12 -24.07
N SER A 168 1.10 -4.08 -24.48
CA SER A 168 1.26 -3.80 -25.91
C SER A 168 2.02 -4.95 -26.58
N PRO A 169 1.84 -5.18 -27.90
CA PRO A 169 2.56 -6.25 -28.63
C PRO A 169 4.08 -6.18 -28.42
N LYS A 170 4.65 -4.98 -28.44
CA LYS A 170 6.08 -4.75 -28.22
C LYS A 170 6.55 -5.21 -26.83
N LEU A 171 5.78 -4.94 -25.78
CA LEU A 171 6.13 -5.31 -24.40
C LEU A 171 6.01 -6.82 -24.18
N ARG A 172 5.00 -7.44 -24.80
CA ARG A 172 4.84 -8.90 -24.80
C ARG A 172 6.07 -9.58 -25.41
N ASP A 173 6.50 -9.13 -26.59
CA ASP A 173 7.67 -9.70 -27.27
C ASP A 173 8.94 -9.57 -26.42
N ILE A 174 9.12 -8.42 -25.75
CA ILE A 174 10.26 -8.18 -24.86
C ILE A 174 10.25 -9.17 -23.69
N TRP A 175 9.09 -9.38 -23.05
CA TRP A 175 8.94 -10.30 -21.94
C TRP A 175 9.18 -11.76 -22.36
N GLU A 176 8.59 -12.19 -23.47
CA GLU A 176 8.73 -13.55 -24.02
C GLU A 176 10.17 -13.88 -24.39
N LYS A 177 10.87 -12.98 -25.10
CA LYS A 177 12.27 -13.18 -25.48
C LYS A 177 13.18 -13.35 -24.27
N LYS A 178 12.92 -12.63 -23.18
CA LYS A 178 13.75 -12.69 -21.97
C LYS A 178 13.48 -13.93 -21.13
N ILE A 179 12.23 -14.40 -21.04
CA ILE A 179 11.94 -15.69 -20.40
C ILE A 179 12.61 -16.83 -21.18
N LYS A 180 12.56 -16.79 -22.53
CA LYS A 180 13.23 -17.79 -23.37
C LYS A 180 14.76 -17.75 -23.25
N LYS A 181 15.35 -16.56 -23.10
CA LYS A 181 16.81 -16.41 -22.90
C LYS A 181 17.25 -16.79 -21.48
N GLY A 182 16.43 -16.57 -20.46
CA GLY A 182 16.71 -16.97 -19.08
C GLY A 182 16.59 -18.47 -18.81
N SER A 183 16.02 -19.24 -19.75
CA SER A 183 16.04 -20.71 -19.72
C SER A 183 17.17 -21.32 -20.56
N MET A 184 18.03 -20.49 -21.18
CA MET A 184 19.27 -20.95 -21.81
C MET A 184 20.40 -20.51 -20.90
N ASP A 185 21.12 -21.50 -20.38
CA ASP A 185 22.19 -21.36 -19.39
C ASP A 185 23.09 -20.15 -19.64
N ASP A 186 23.35 -19.39 -18.57
CA ASP A 186 24.28 -18.27 -18.59
C ASP A 186 25.65 -18.77 -19.12
N PRO A 187 26.22 -18.22 -20.20
CA PRO A 187 27.46 -18.73 -20.80
C PRO A 187 28.68 -18.66 -19.89
N TRP A 188 28.55 -18.00 -18.74
CA TRP A 188 29.62 -17.68 -17.82
C TRP A 188 29.55 -18.60 -16.59
N HIS A 189 30.53 -19.50 -16.48
CA HIS A 189 30.73 -20.31 -15.29
C HIS A 189 31.99 -19.86 -14.54
N GLU A 190 31.86 -19.61 -13.24
CA GLU A 190 32.99 -19.30 -12.37
C GLU A 190 33.77 -20.58 -12.03
N CYS A 191 35.07 -20.60 -12.35
CA CYS A 191 35.91 -21.72 -11.94
C CYS A 191 36.19 -21.65 -10.44
N LYS A 192 35.59 -22.54 -9.65
CA LYS A 192 35.77 -22.61 -8.18
C LYS A 192 37.22 -22.78 -7.70
N LYS A 193 38.16 -23.07 -8.61
CA LYS A 193 39.59 -23.28 -8.30
C LYS A 193 40.45 -22.03 -8.49
N CYS A 194 40.09 -21.13 -9.41
CA CYS A 194 40.87 -19.92 -9.71
C CYS A 194 40.06 -18.62 -9.65
N GLN A 195 38.75 -18.70 -9.39
CA GLN A 195 37.82 -17.55 -9.33
C GLN A 195 37.76 -16.69 -10.60
N HIS A 196 38.32 -17.16 -11.72
CA HIS A 196 38.16 -16.51 -13.02
C HIS A 196 36.87 -16.95 -13.72
N MET A 197 36.19 -15.99 -14.35
CA MET A 197 35.04 -16.22 -15.21
C MET A 197 35.52 -16.74 -16.58
N ASN A 198 35.01 -17.89 -17.02
CA ASN A 198 35.30 -18.43 -18.35
C ASN A 198 34.06 -18.37 -19.23
N GLU A 199 34.25 -17.89 -20.47
CA GLU A 199 33.20 -17.90 -21.50
C GLU A 199 33.10 -19.31 -22.10
N ASN A 200 31.94 -19.95 -21.94
CA ASN A 200 31.70 -21.29 -22.49
C ASN A 200 31.45 -21.20 -24.00
N SER A 201 32.51 -20.95 -24.76
CA SER A 201 32.46 -21.00 -26.21
C SER A 201 32.50 -22.46 -26.67
N SER A 202 31.31 -23.04 -26.85
CA SER A 202 31.06 -24.27 -27.62
C SER A 202 31.24 -25.59 -26.87
N GLY A 203 30.18 -26.02 -26.17
CA GLY A 203 29.78 -27.44 -26.06
C GLY A 203 30.75 -28.46 -25.44
N ASN A 204 31.90 -28.04 -24.90
CA ASN A 204 32.85 -28.93 -24.24
C ASN A 204 32.73 -28.79 -22.73
N LEU A 205 32.28 -29.85 -22.06
CA LEU A 205 32.15 -29.98 -20.60
C LEU A 205 33.50 -29.97 -19.83
N GLN A 206 34.61 -29.59 -20.47
CA GLN A 206 35.92 -29.51 -19.84
C GLN A 206 36.47 -28.09 -19.89
N VAL A 207 36.14 -27.31 -18.85
CA VAL A 207 36.79 -26.05 -18.54
C VAL A 207 38.21 -26.35 -18.05
N THR A 208 39.23 -26.19 -18.91
CA THR A 208 40.63 -26.37 -18.52
C THR A 208 41.23 -25.04 -18.08
N CYS A 209 41.51 -24.93 -16.78
CA CYS A 209 42.23 -23.80 -16.23
C CYS A 209 43.71 -23.90 -16.63
N ARG A 210 44.18 -23.05 -17.56
CA ARG A 210 45.63 -22.86 -17.76
C ARG A 210 46.19 -22.14 -16.54
N LYS A 211 47.27 -22.68 -15.97
CA LYS A 211 48.01 -22.08 -14.85
C LYS A 211 48.65 -20.77 -15.25
#